data_AF-A0A376MK65-F1
#
_entry.id   AF-A0A376MK65-F1
#
_cell.length_a   1.000
_cell.length_b   1.000
_cell.length_c   1.000
_cell.angle_alpha   90.00
_cell.angle_beta   90.00
_cell.angle_gamma   90.00
#
_symmetry.space_group_name_H-M   'P 1'
#
loop_
_entity.id
_entity.type
_entity.pdbx_description
1 polymer ?
#
loop_
_entity_poly.entity_id
_entity_poly.type
_entity_poly.pdbx_seq_one_letter_code
_entity_poly.pdbx_strand_id
1 'polypeptide(L)'
;MSNIVYLTVTGEQQGSISAGCGTSESTGNRWQSGHEDEIFTFSLLNSITNTGLGSQFHGITFCKLIDKSTPLFINSINNNEQLFMEFDFYRINRFGRWEKYYYIQLRGAFFIGYSSSDH
;
A
#
# COMPACT_ATOMS: atom_id res chain seq x y z
N MET A 1 2.08 -4.62 -18.14
CA MET A 1 1.55 -3.34 -17.62
C MET A 1 1.12 -3.59 -16.19
N SER A 2 1.75 -2.95 -15.20
CA SER A 2 1.29 -3.05 -13.81
C SER A 2 0.02 -2.24 -13.64
N ASN A 3 -0.91 -2.72 -12.82
CA ASN A 3 -2.06 -1.90 -12.40
C ASN A 3 -1.53 -0.72 -11.59
N ILE A 4 -2.16 0.45 -11.70
CA ILE A 4 -1.83 1.56 -10.80
C ILE A 4 -2.56 1.32 -9.49
N VAL A 5 -1.78 1.22 -8.40
CA VAL A 5 -2.29 0.94 -7.07
C VAL A 5 -1.80 2.01 -6.12
N TYR A 6 -2.73 2.59 -5.38
CA TYR A 6 -2.46 3.51 -4.28
C TYR A 6 -2.79 2.85 -2.95
N LEU A 7 -1.96 3.11 -1.95
CA LEU A 7 -2.10 2.55 -0.61
C LEU A 7 -2.29 3.67 0.40
N THR A 8 -3.40 3.61 1.12
CA THR A 8 -3.64 4.43 2.31
C THR A 8 -3.39 3.58 3.55
N VAL A 9 -2.60 4.09 4.49
CA VAL A 9 -2.26 3.39 5.74
C VAL A 9 -2.53 4.29 6.94
N THR A 10 -3.28 3.75 7.89
CA THR A 10 -3.46 4.35 9.22
C THR A 10 -3.01 3.35 10.28
N GLY A 11 -2.09 3.77 11.13
CA GLY A 11 -1.70 3.02 12.32
C GLY A 11 -2.51 3.43 13.53
N GLU A 12 -2.77 2.50 14.44
CA GLU A 12 -3.51 2.76 15.68
C GLU A 12 -2.80 3.79 16.58
N GLN A 13 -1.46 3.81 16.57
CA GLN A 13 -0.63 4.69 17.41
C GLN A 13 -0.10 5.89 16.61
N GLN A 14 0.31 5.67 15.36
CA GLN A 14 0.95 6.69 14.51
C GLN A 14 -0.06 7.54 13.73
N GLY A 15 -1.34 7.16 13.69
CA GLY A 15 -2.34 7.85 12.89
C GLY A 15 -2.11 7.67 11.39
N SER A 16 -2.32 8.70 10.58
CA SER A 16 -2.22 8.63 9.12
C SER A 16 -0.77 8.48 8.64
N ILE A 17 -0.30 7.24 8.53
CA ILE A 17 1.06 6.90 8.10
C ILE A 17 1.31 7.30 6.63
N SER A 18 0.31 7.20 5.76
CA SER A 18 0.45 7.57 4.35
C SER A 18 0.40 9.10 4.10
N ALA A 19 0.12 9.91 5.12
CA ALA A 19 -0.03 11.36 4.97
C ALA A 19 1.24 12.04 4.40
N GLY A 20 1.05 12.76 3.31
CA GLY A 20 2.12 13.43 2.56
C GLY A 20 3.11 12.50 1.85
N CYS A 21 2.82 11.19 1.72
CA CYS A 21 3.75 10.26 1.06
C CYS A 21 3.79 10.43 -0.45
N GLY A 22 2.69 10.84 -1.08
CA GLY A 22 2.58 11.09 -2.52
C GLY A 22 3.00 12.49 -2.94
N THR A 23 3.74 13.22 -2.09
CA THR A 23 4.25 14.57 -2.37
C THR A 23 5.64 14.54 -3.02
N SER A 24 6.03 15.66 -3.64
CA SER A 24 7.35 15.83 -4.25
C SER A 24 8.50 15.75 -3.23
N GLU A 25 8.28 16.17 -1.98
CA GLU A 25 9.26 16.06 -0.89
C GLU A 25 9.54 14.60 -0.52
N SER A 26 8.56 13.72 -0.70
CA SER A 26 8.62 12.31 -0.30
C SER A 26 9.09 11.40 -1.44
N THR A 27 8.60 11.61 -2.67
CA THR A 27 8.85 10.71 -3.82
C THR A 27 9.55 11.38 -5.01
N GLY A 28 9.98 12.63 -4.86
CA GLY A 28 10.62 13.41 -5.93
C GLY A 28 9.69 13.53 -7.13
N ASN A 29 10.23 13.40 -8.34
CA ASN A 29 9.47 13.53 -9.60
C ASN A 29 8.42 12.42 -9.85
N ARG A 30 8.28 11.44 -8.95
CA ARG A 30 7.28 10.36 -9.07
C ARG A 30 5.95 10.69 -8.38
N TRP A 31 5.87 11.86 -7.74
CA TRP A 31 4.64 12.36 -7.13
C TRP A 31 3.53 12.54 -8.17
N GLN A 32 2.27 12.39 -7.74
CA GLN A 32 1.09 12.52 -8.60
C GLN A 32 0.05 13.37 -7.88
N SER A 33 -0.50 14.36 -8.59
CA SER A 33 -1.51 15.26 -8.03
C SER A 33 -2.81 14.50 -7.75
N GLY A 34 -3.43 14.78 -6.59
CA GLY A 34 -4.63 14.11 -6.12
C GLY A 34 -4.38 12.83 -5.33
N HIS A 35 -3.12 12.47 -5.11
CA HIS A 35 -2.67 11.28 -4.38
C HIS A 35 -1.63 11.64 -3.30
N GLU A 36 -1.67 12.87 -2.77
CA GLU A 36 -0.66 13.41 -1.87
C GLU A 36 -0.55 12.63 -0.54
N ASP A 37 -1.66 12.08 -0.06
CA ASP A 37 -1.76 11.30 1.18
C ASP A 37 -1.80 9.78 0.96
N GLU A 38 -1.41 9.34 -0.25
CA GLU A 38 -1.40 7.95 -0.65
C GLU A 38 -0.01 7.49 -1.09
N ILE A 39 0.30 6.23 -0.86
CA ILE A 39 1.57 5.60 -1.22
C ILE A 39 1.40 4.90 -2.57
N PHE A 40 2.22 5.28 -3.55
CA PHE A 40 2.25 4.58 -4.84
C PHE A 40 2.86 3.18 -4.70
N THR A 41 2.11 2.16 -5.12
CA THR A 41 2.49 0.74 -5.02
C THR A 41 2.79 0.17 -6.41
N PHE A 42 4.01 -0.33 -6.61
CA PHE A 42 4.47 -0.89 -7.90
C PHE A 42 3.96 -2.30 -8.17
N SER A 43 3.91 -3.10 -7.12
CA SER A 43 3.48 -4.50 -7.19
C SER A 43 2.75 -4.86 -5.92
N LEU A 44 1.75 -5.71 -6.08
CA LEU A 44 0.99 -6.29 -4.98
C LEU A 44 0.75 -7.76 -5.32
N LEU A 45 1.21 -8.62 -4.42
CA LEU A 45 0.97 -10.05 -4.44
C LEU A 45 -0.02 -10.37 -3.31
N ASN A 46 -1.18 -10.87 -3.70
CA ASN A 46 -2.17 -11.40 -2.77
C ASN A 46 -2.25 -12.92 -2.99
N SER A 47 -1.99 -13.70 -1.93
CA SER A 47 -2.01 -15.16 -2.01
C SER A 47 -3.14 -15.72 -1.13
N ILE A 48 -4.09 -16.38 -1.79
CA ILE A 48 -5.20 -17.09 -1.16
C ILE A 48 -5.24 -18.49 -1.74
N THR A 49 -5.20 -19.51 -0.89
CA THR A 49 -5.32 -20.91 -1.30
C THR A 49 -6.62 -21.50 -0.78
N ASN A 50 -7.28 -22.35 -1.59
CA ASN A 50 -8.43 -23.12 -1.13
C ASN A 50 -7.94 -24.45 -0.52
N THR A 51 -8.33 -24.73 0.72
CA THR A 51 -7.96 -25.96 1.43
C THR A 51 -8.97 -27.09 1.24
N GLY A 52 -10.05 -26.87 0.48
CA GLY A 52 -11.21 -27.76 0.38
C GLY A 52 -12.22 -27.58 1.52
N LEU A 53 -11.79 -27.01 2.66
CA LEU A 53 -12.64 -26.64 3.80
C LEU A 53 -12.86 -25.12 3.91
N GLY A 54 -12.14 -24.33 3.10
CA GLY A 54 -12.26 -22.88 3.07
C GLY A 54 -11.07 -22.21 2.39
N SER A 55 -11.11 -20.88 2.32
CA SER A 55 -9.98 -20.07 1.84
C SER A 55 -9.00 -19.77 2.97
N GLN A 56 -7.73 -20.06 2.76
CA GLN A 56 -6.63 -19.65 3.61
C GLN A 56 -5.92 -18.44 2.98
N PHE A 57 -5.90 -17.32 3.71
CA PHE A 57 -5.22 -16.09 3.32
C PHE A 57 -3.78 -16.13 3.86
N HIS A 58 -2.80 -15.96 2.97
CA HIS A 58 -1.37 -16.01 3.31
C HIS A 58 -0.76 -14.63 3.55
N GLY A 59 -1.56 -13.57 3.48
CA GLY A 59 -1.09 -12.19 3.57
C GLY A 59 -0.93 -11.51 2.21
N ILE A 60 -0.56 -10.24 2.29
CA ILE A 60 -0.28 -9.40 1.12
C ILE A 60 1.17 -8.93 1.21
N THR A 61 1.90 -9.10 0.11
CA THR A 61 3.23 -8.53 -0.08
C THR A 61 3.14 -7.46 -1.14
N PHE A 62 3.67 -6.28 -0.89
CA PHE A 62 3.67 -5.18 -1.85
C PHE A 62 5.00 -4.44 -1.88
N CYS A 63 5.30 -3.81 -3.01
CA CYS A 63 6.50 -3.00 -3.19
C CYS A 63 6.13 -1.53 -3.43
N LYS A 64 6.85 -0.63 -2.77
CA LYS A 64 6.72 0.83 -2.87
C LYS A 64 8.11 1.47 -2.96
N LEU A 65 8.17 2.77 -3.24
CA LEU A 65 9.41 3.54 -3.11
C LEU A 65 9.87 3.63 -1.65
N ILE A 66 11.15 3.94 -1.45
CA ILE A 66 11.56 4.55 -0.20
C ILE A 66 11.00 5.98 -0.19
N ASP A 67 10.08 6.24 0.74
CA ASP A 67 9.36 7.50 0.85
C ASP A 67 9.16 7.83 2.34
N LYS A 68 8.41 8.89 2.66
CA LYS A 68 8.17 9.35 4.04
C LYS A 68 7.57 8.28 4.96
N SER A 69 6.78 7.34 4.45
CA SER A 69 6.18 6.25 5.25
C SER A 69 7.16 5.14 5.61
N THR A 70 8.30 5.00 4.92
CA THR A 70 9.26 3.90 5.17
C THR A 70 9.71 3.82 6.64
N PRO A 71 10.18 4.90 7.30
CA PRO A 71 10.52 4.84 8.72
C PRO A 71 9.31 4.54 9.62
N LEU A 72 8.10 4.97 9.24
CA LEU A 72 6.87 4.71 10.00
C LEU A 72 6.45 3.23 9.90
N PHE A 73 6.67 2.59 8.76
CA PHE A 73 6.47 1.15 8.58
C PHE A 73 7.45 0.35 9.45
N ILE A 74 8.72 0.75 9.49
CA ILE A 74 9.72 0.12 10.36
C ILE A 74 9.31 0.28 11.84
N ASN A 75 8.84 1.47 12.23
CA ASN A 75 8.34 1.70 13.58
C ASN A 75 7.10 0.85 13.90
N SER A 76 6.20 0.67 12.92
CA SER A 76 5.02 -0.20 13.07
C SER A 76 5.43 -1.66 13.32
N ILE A 77 6.45 -2.15 12.61
CA ILE A 77 7.02 -3.50 12.80
C ILE A 77 7.59 -3.62 14.22
N ASN A 78 8.44 -2.68 14.63
CA ASN A 78 9.11 -2.72 15.93
C ASN A 78 8.13 -2.71 17.11
N ASN A 79 7.03 -1.97 16.98
CA ASN A 79 6.03 -1.85 18.04
C ASN A 79 4.87 -2.85 17.92
N ASN A 80 4.90 -3.74 16.92
CA ASN A 80 3.76 -4.60 16.56
C ASN A 80 2.45 -3.81 16.50
N GLU A 81 2.50 -2.67 15.81
CA GLU A 81 1.35 -1.77 15.69
C GLU A 81 0.31 -2.35 14.76
N GLN A 82 -0.95 -2.28 15.17
CA GLN A 82 -2.08 -2.67 14.36
C GLN A 82 -2.39 -1.61 13.31
N LEU A 83 -2.60 -2.04 12.07
CA LEU A 83 -2.76 -1.18 10.90
C LEU A 83 -4.11 -1.39 10.22
N PHE A 84 -4.61 -0.30 9.66
CA PHE A 84 -5.71 -0.24 8.70
C PHE A 84 -5.14 0.16 7.35
N MET A 85 -5.35 -0.67 6.33
CA MET A 85 -4.78 -0.48 5.01
C MET A 85 -5.84 -0.57 3.94
N GLU A 86 -5.76 0.33 2.96
CA GLU A 86 -6.65 0.37 1.81
C GLU A 86 -5.83 0.44 0.54
N PHE A 87 -5.95 -0.58 -0.31
CA PHE A 87 -5.32 -0.63 -1.63
C PHE A 87 -6.37 -0.32 -2.69
N ASP A 88 -6.19 0.79 -3.39
CA ASP A 88 -7.08 1.28 -4.43
C ASP A 88 -6.49 1.04 -5.80
N PHE A 89 -7.22 0.28 -6.62
CA PHE A 89 -6.79 -0.11 -7.96
C PHE A 89 -7.46 0.77 -9.00
N TYR A 90 -6.61 1.41 -9.81
CA TYR A 90 -7.02 2.29 -10.88
C TYR A 90 -6.71 1.68 -12.25
N ARG A 91 -7.58 2.00 -13.21
CA ARG A 91 -7.37 1.72 -14.63
C ARG A 91 -7.75 2.92 -15.47
N ILE A 92 -7.23 2.97 -16.69
CA ILE A 92 -7.67 3.93 -17.71
C ILE A 92 -8.93 3.38 -18.37
N ASN A 93 -10.01 4.15 -18.34
CA ASN A 93 -11.27 3.77 -18.95
C ASN A 93 -11.33 4.13 -20.45
N ARG A 94 -12.44 3.79 -21.11
CA ARG A 94 -12.63 4.03 -22.55
C ARG A 94 -12.52 5.51 -22.97
N PHE A 95 -12.65 6.44 -22.02
CA PHE A 95 -12.56 7.88 -22.24
C PHE A 95 -11.18 8.45 -21.92
N GLY A 96 -10.18 7.59 -21.66
CA GLY A 96 -8.83 8.02 -21.29
C GLY A 96 -8.72 8.56 -19.86
N ARG A 97 -9.74 8.36 -19.03
CA ARG A 97 -9.76 8.85 -17.64
C ARG A 97 -9.43 7.74 -16.67
N TRP A 98 -8.78 8.11 -15.58
CA TRP A 98 -8.53 7.25 -14.45
C TRP A 98 -9.84 6.94 -13.73
N GLU A 99 -10.09 5.67 -13.45
CA GLU A 99 -11.21 5.23 -12.61
C GLU A 99 -10.74 4.17 -11.62
N LYS A 100 -11.16 4.33 -10.37
CA LYS A 100 -11.05 3.28 -9.35
C LYS A 100 -12.04 2.17 -9.70
N TYR A 101 -11.56 0.94 -9.86
CA TYR A 101 -12.41 -0.19 -10.28
C TYR A 101 -12.43 -1.34 -9.27
N TYR A 102 -11.49 -1.37 -8.34
CA TYR A 102 -11.37 -2.40 -7.32
C TYR A 102 -10.63 -1.84 -6.10
N TYR A 103 -10.89 -2.40 -4.92
CA TYR A 103 -10.14 -2.08 -3.72
C TYR A 103 -10.01 -3.31 -2.80
N ILE A 104 -8.95 -3.31 -2.00
CA ILE A 104 -8.75 -4.28 -0.92
C ILE A 104 -8.61 -3.49 0.37
N GLN A 105 -9.39 -3.83 1.39
CA GLN A 105 -9.27 -3.27 2.73
C GLN A 105 -8.77 -4.35 3.69
N LEU A 106 -7.71 -4.04 4.43
CA LEU A 106 -7.23 -4.86 5.54
C LEU A 106 -7.47 -4.12 6.85
N ARG A 107 -8.08 -4.82 7.80
CA ARG A 107 -8.34 -4.33 9.14
C ARG A 107 -7.63 -5.23 10.12
N GLY A 108 -6.95 -4.65 11.10
CA GLY A 108 -6.20 -5.44 12.07
C GLY A 108 -4.95 -6.10 11.49
N ALA A 109 -4.33 -5.46 10.49
CA ALA A 109 -3.13 -5.99 9.85
C ALA A 109 -1.89 -5.68 10.69
N PHE A 110 -0.88 -6.55 10.61
CA PHE A 110 0.45 -6.34 11.17
C PHE A 110 1.48 -6.57 10.08
N PHE A 111 2.54 -5.78 10.07
CA PHE A 111 3.67 -6.06 9.19
C PHE A 111 4.49 -7.22 9.73
N ILE A 112 4.80 -8.19 8.87
CA ILE A 112 5.59 -9.38 9.22
C ILE A 112 7.08 -9.14 8.96
N GLY A 113 7.42 -8.35 7.96
CA GLY A 113 8.80 -8.06 7.59
C GLY A 113 8.92 -6.96 6.55
N TYR A 114 10.11 -6.41 6.42
CA TYR A 114 10.49 -5.41 5.44
C TYR A 114 11.77 -5.84 4.74
N SER A 115 11.80 -5.73 3.42
CA SER A 115 13.00 -5.93 2.61
C SER A 115 13.18 -4.75 1.66
N SER A 116 14.44 -4.36 1.46
CA SER A 116 14.84 -3.33 0.50
C SER A 116 15.94 -3.90 -0.39
N SER A 117 15.83 -3.66 -1.70
CA SER A 117 16.83 -4.06 -2.69
C SER A 117 17.11 -2.89 -3.63
N ASP A 118 18.39 -2.58 -3.85
CA ASP A 118 18.84 -1.45 -4.67
C ASP A 118 19.08 -1.79 -6.15
N HIS A 119 18.43 -2.84 -6.68
CA HIS A 119 18.65 -3.34 -8.05
C HIS A 119 17.44 -3.09 -8.95
#